data_AF-A0A2P1CRT7-F1
#
_entry.id   AF-A0A2P1CRT7-F1
#
_cell.length_a   1.000
_cell.length_b   1.000
_cell.length_c   1.000
_cell.angle_alpha   90.00
_cell.angle_beta   90.00
_cell.angle_gamma   90.00
#
_symmetry.space_group_name_H-M   'P 1'
#
loop_
_entity.id
_entity.type
_entity.pdbx_description
1 polymer ?
#
loop_
_entity_poly.entity_id
_entity_poly.type
_entity_poly.pdbx_seq_one_letter_code
_entity_poly.pdbx_strand_id
1 'polypeptide(L)'
;MDKSKRLFLKPKRSLRRRLPPIGSGDRIDYRNMSLISRFISEQGKILSRRVNRLTLKQQRLITIAIKQARILSSLPFLNNERQFEKKTSWSLELRVLEPEKKRLTLQLNQNLNPNSNVG
;
A
#
# COMPACT_ATOMS: atom_id res chain seq x y z
N MET A 1 -8.05 42.64 -44.41
CA MET A 1 -6.99 41.80 -43.83
C MET A 1 -6.98 42.06 -42.33
N ASP A 2 -7.75 41.31 -41.55
CA ASP A 2 -7.40 41.09 -40.14
C ASP A 2 -8.15 39.86 -39.62
N LYS A 3 -7.42 38.76 -39.42
CA LYS A 3 -7.96 37.51 -38.86
C LYS A 3 -7.59 37.53 -37.39
N SER A 4 -8.44 38.14 -36.56
CA SER A 4 -8.28 38.11 -35.11
C SER A 4 -8.30 36.66 -34.62
N LYS A 5 -7.11 36.12 -34.33
CA LYS A 5 -6.90 34.79 -33.75
C LYS A 5 -7.48 34.81 -32.34
N ARG A 6 -8.74 34.41 -32.17
CA ARG A 6 -9.32 34.15 -30.86
C ARG A 6 -8.50 33.03 -30.22
N LEU A 7 -7.62 33.38 -29.28
CA LEU A 7 -6.91 32.41 -28.47
C LEU A 7 -7.99 31.67 -27.67
N PHE A 8 -8.20 30.39 -27.97
CA PHE A 8 -9.05 29.51 -27.18
C PHE A 8 -8.43 29.37 -25.78
N LEU A 9 -8.71 30.33 -24.89
CA LEU A 9 -8.34 30.27 -23.50
C LEU A 9 -9.21 29.20 -22.85
N LYS A 10 -8.68 27.97 -22.78
CA LYS A 10 -9.33 26.87 -22.05
C LYS A 10 -9.64 27.38 -20.64
N PRO A 11 -10.88 27.21 -20.13
CA PRO A 11 -11.20 27.62 -18.77
C PRO A 11 -10.24 26.90 -17.82
N LYS A 12 -9.60 27.65 -16.92
CA LYS A 12 -8.68 27.09 -15.94
C LYS A 12 -9.46 26.08 -15.11
N ARG A 13 -9.28 24.78 -15.40
CA ARG A 13 -9.84 23.70 -14.59
C ARG A 13 -9.50 24.01 -13.15
N SER A 14 -10.52 24.19 -12.30
CA SER A 14 -10.31 24.41 -10.88
C SER A 14 -9.43 23.26 -10.39
N LEU A 15 -8.20 23.56 -10.00
CA LEU A 15 -7.34 22.59 -9.34
C LEU A 15 -8.03 22.29 -8.01
N ARG A 16 -8.94 21.30 -7.98
CA ARG A 16 -9.50 20.77 -6.74
C ARG A 16 -8.33 20.09 -6.03
N ARG A 17 -7.54 20.88 -5.32
CA ARG A 17 -6.46 20.38 -4.47
C ARG A 17 -7.15 19.59 -3.37
N ARG A 18 -7.04 18.27 -3.43
CA ARG A 18 -7.48 17.43 -2.34
C ARG A 18 -6.61 17.75 -1.12
N LEU A 19 -7.24 17.81 0.04
CA LEU A 19 -6.53 18.00 1.30
C LEU A 19 -5.53 16.85 1.50
N PRO A 20 -4.34 17.13 2.06
CA PRO A 20 -3.38 16.09 2.37
C PRO A 20 -3.99 15.12 3.40
N PRO A 21 -3.66 13.82 3.32
CA PRO A 21 -4.19 12.82 4.26
C PRO A 21 -3.67 12.97 5.70
N ILE A 22 -2.64 13.79 5.94
CA ILE A 22 -2.08 14.07 7.27
C ILE A 22 -2.54 15.45 7.73
N GLY A 23 -3.16 15.51 8.91
CA GLY A 23 -3.58 16.75 9.56
C GLY A 23 -2.40 17.52 10.18
N SER A 24 -2.60 18.80 10.48
CA SER A 24 -1.57 19.65 11.12
C SER A 24 -1.19 19.21 12.54
N GLY A 25 -1.99 18.38 13.20
CA GLY A 25 -1.74 17.85 14.55
C GLY A 25 -0.99 16.53 14.61
N ASP A 26 -0.80 15.84 13.48
CA ASP A 26 -0.16 14.52 13.49
C ASP A 26 1.36 14.65 13.61
N ARG A 27 1.91 14.14 14.72
CA ARG A 27 3.35 14.14 14.95
C ARG A 27 4.02 13.01 14.14
N ILE A 28 4.85 13.41 13.17
CA ILE A 28 5.56 12.49 12.27
C ILE A 28 6.88 12.07 12.93
N ASP A 29 6.85 10.96 13.67
CA ASP A 29 8.00 10.35 14.34
C ASP A 29 8.27 8.94 13.79
N TYR A 30 9.54 8.50 13.83
CA TYR A 30 9.96 7.14 13.41
C TYR A 30 9.31 6.00 14.22
N ARG A 31 8.81 6.31 15.42
CA ARG A 31 8.12 5.36 16.32
C ARG A 31 6.70 5.01 15.86
N ASN A 32 6.07 5.90 15.10
CA ASN A 32 4.69 5.71 14.62
C ASN A 32 4.66 4.85 13.35
N MET A 33 4.84 3.54 13.51
CA MET A 33 4.84 2.58 12.39
C MET A 33 3.53 2.59 11.58
N SER A 34 2.38 2.79 12.23
CA SER A 34 1.06 2.83 11.58
C SER A 34 0.90 3.98 10.59
N LEU A 35 1.57 5.10 10.84
CA LEU A 35 1.59 6.26 9.96
C LEU A 35 2.62 6.03 8.84
N ILE A 36 3.82 5.58 9.20
CA ILE A 36 4.92 5.40 8.25
C ILE A 36 4.64 4.30 7.22
N SER A 37 4.01 3.20 7.63
CA SER A 37 3.70 2.07 6.76
C SER A 37 2.80 2.45 5.58
N ARG A 38 1.98 3.50 5.72
CA ARG A 38 1.10 4.01 4.65
C ARG A 38 1.86 4.74 3.54
N PHE A 39 3.08 5.20 3.81
CA PHE A 39 3.90 6.00 2.87
C PHE A 39 5.04 5.21 2.24
N ILE A 40 5.11 3.90 2.53
CA ILE A 40 6.00 2.96 1.88
C ILE A 40 5.20 2.06 0.95
N SER A 41 5.82 1.67 -0.16
CA SER A 41 5.35 0.57 -0.98
C SER A 41 5.55 -0.75 -0.22
N GLU A 42 4.85 -1.78 -0.66
CA GLU A 42 5.02 -3.13 -0.11
C GLU A 42 6.45 -3.67 -0.37
N GLN A 43 7.17 -3.17 -1.39
CA GLN A 43 8.60 -3.46 -1.62
C GLN A 43 9.53 -2.82 -0.58
N GLY A 44 8.99 -1.97 0.30
CA GLY A 44 9.76 -1.18 1.26
C GLY A 44 10.24 0.16 0.69
N LYS A 45 10.06 0.47 -0.61
CA LYS A 45 10.46 1.76 -1.22
C LYS A 45 9.57 2.92 -0.74
N ILE A 46 10.13 4.11 -0.58
CA ILE A 46 9.39 5.32 -0.17
C ILE A 46 8.55 5.83 -1.34
N LEU A 47 7.25 6.05 -1.12
CA LEU A 47 6.35 6.58 -2.13
C LEU A 47 6.63 8.07 -2.40
N SER A 48 6.45 8.48 -3.66
CA SER A 48 6.69 9.86 -4.07
C SER A 48 5.65 10.83 -3.48
N ARG A 49 6.02 12.10 -3.33
CA ARG A 49 5.11 13.16 -2.85
C ARG A 49 3.83 13.25 -3.67
N ARG A 50 3.90 13.01 -4.99
CA ARG A 50 2.75 13.12 -5.91
C ARG A 50 1.71 12.03 -5.64
N VAL A 51 2.18 10.84 -5.27
CA VAL A 51 1.33 9.70 -4.89
C VAL A 51 0.72 9.95 -3.51
N ASN A 52 1.55 10.33 -2.54
CA ASN A 52 1.12 10.56 -1.16
C ASN A 52 0.24 11.81 -0.98
N ARG A 53 0.30 12.76 -1.93
CA ARG A 53 -0.41 14.04 -1.91
C ARG A 53 -0.13 14.87 -0.66
N LEU A 54 1.13 14.87 -0.23
CA LEU A 54 1.59 15.62 0.94
C LEU A 54 2.21 16.96 0.57
N THR A 55 2.29 17.85 1.55
CA THR A 55 3.12 19.06 1.44
C THR A 55 4.60 18.68 1.38
N LEU A 56 5.43 19.59 0.87
CA LEU A 56 6.88 19.35 0.78
C LEU A 56 7.50 19.16 2.17
N LYS A 57 7.05 19.93 3.16
CA LYS A 57 7.52 19.84 4.55
C LYS A 57 7.18 18.47 5.16
N GLN A 58 5.93 18.02 5.04
CA GLN A 58 5.51 16.71 5.52
C GLN A 58 6.30 15.57 4.85
N GLN A 59 6.49 15.62 3.52
CA GLN A 59 7.26 14.58 2.82
C GLN A 59 8.71 14.50 3.33
N ARG A 60 9.36 15.64 3.60
CA ARG A 60 10.73 15.67 4.15
C ARG A 60 10.78 15.02 5.54
N LEU A 61 9.83 15.36 6.41
CA LEU A 61 9.72 14.77 7.76
C LEU A 61 9.51 13.26 7.68
N ILE A 62 8.59 12.78 6.83
CA ILE A 62 8.35 11.34 6.62
C ILE A 62 9.59 10.63 6.09
N THR A 63 10.30 11.25 5.14
CA THR A 63 11.52 10.67 4.57
C THR A 63 12.59 10.49 5.66
N ILE A 64 12.74 11.47 6.56
CA ILE A 64 13.67 11.38 7.69
C ILE A 64 13.22 10.27 8.65
N ALA A 65 11.95 10.25 9.03
CA ALA A 65 11.38 9.25 9.94
C ALA A 65 11.53 7.81 9.39
N ILE A 66 11.28 7.59 8.09
CA ILE A 66 11.48 6.28 7.43
C ILE A 66 12.95 5.88 7.47
N LYS A 67 13.86 6.80 7.16
CA LYS A 67 15.30 6.49 7.19
C LYS A 67 15.77 6.12 8.59
N GLN A 68 15.32 6.84 9.62
CA GLN A 68 15.59 6.51 11.01
C GLN A 68 15.03 5.13 11.38
N ALA A 69 13.77 4.84 11.04
CA ALA A 69 13.15 3.54 11.29
C ALA A 69 13.88 2.38 10.60
N ARG A 70 14.45 2.59 9.41
CA ARG A 70 15.28 1.59 8.72
C ARG A 70 16.62 1.34 9.41
N ILE A 71 17.30 2.39 9.88
CA ILE A 71 18.56 2.26 10.62
C ILE A 71 18.34 1.50 11.93
N LEU A 72 17.19 1.73 12.59
CA LEU A 72 16.79 1.04 13.81
C LEU A 72 16.13 -0.34 13.57
N SER A 73 16.22 -0.89 12.35
CA SER A 73 15.64 -2.19 11.96
C SER A 73 14.12 -2.34 12.17
N SER A 74 13.39 -1.24 12.36
CA SER A 74 11.91 -1.24 12.42
C SER A 74 11.28 -1.41 11.04
N LEU A 75 12.00 -1.08 9.97
CA LEU A 75 11.56 -1.24 8.58
C LEU A 75 12.64 -1.92 7.72
N PRO A 76 12.26 -2.85 6.84
CA PRO A 76 13.18 -3.48 5.91
C PRO A 76 13.64 -2.53 4.81
N PHE A 77 14.87 -2.73 4.31
CA PHE A 77 15.38 -2.00 3.15
C PHE A 77 14.83 -2.54 1.83
N LEU A 78 14.63 -3.85 1.75
CA LEU A 78 14.10 -4.59 0.60
C LEU A 78 13.18 -5.69 1.11
N ASN A 79 11.97 -5.77 0.54
CA ASN A 79 11.11 -6.93 0.72
C ASN A 79 11.22 -7.82 -0.51
N ASN A 80 11.53 -9.10 -0.29
CA ASN A 80 11.67 -10.08 -1.37
C ASN A 80 10.33 -10.24 -2.11
N GLU A 81 10.34 -10.00 -3.43
CA GLU A 81 9.15 -10.00 -4.30
C GLU A 81 8.40 -11.35 -4.29
N ARG A 82 9.07 -12.44 -3.91
CA ARG A 82 8.51 -13.81 -3.83
C ARG A 82 7.27 -13.98 -2.95
N GLN A 83 6.99 -13.06 -2.02
CA GLN A 83 5.80 -13.16 -1.17
C GLN A 83 4.54 -12.54 -1.80
N PHE A 84 4.68 -11.82 -2.93
CA PHE A 84 3.58 -11.09 -3.56
C PHE A 84 2.68 -11.97 -4.43
N GLU A 85 3.26 -12.90 -5.19
CA GLU A 85 2.51 -13.79 -6.09
C GLU A 85 1.50 -14.67 -5.33
N LYS A 86 1.80 -14.97 -4.07
CA LYS A 86 0.97 -15.83 -3.23
C LYS A 86 -0.32 -15.18 -2.76
N LYS A 87 -0.54 -13.86 -2.90
CA LYS A 87 -1.81 -13.24 -2.46
C LYS A 87 -2.89 -13.25 -3.54
N THR A 88 -2.51 -13.25 -4.81
CA THR A 88 -3.44 -13.19 -5.95
C THR A 88 -3.72 -14.55 -6.56
N SER A 89 -2.80 -15.52 -6.47
CA SER A 89 -2.98 -16.84 -7.09
C SER A 89 -4.03 -17.69 -6.38
N TRP A 90 -3.99 -17.83 -5.04
CA TRP A 90 -4.94 -18.68 -4.30
C TRP A 90 -6.41 -18.28 -4.48
N SER A 91 -6.69 -17.00 -4.77
CA SER A 91 -8.06 -16.50 -4.97
C SER A 91 -8.57 -16.61 -6.42
N LEU A 92 -7.67 -16.65 -7.41
CA LEU A 92 -8.02 -16.88 -8.82
C LEU A 92 -8.06 -18.37 -9.17
N GLU A 93 -7.20 -19.18 -8.55
CA GLU A 93 -7.16 -20.64 -8.72
C GLU A 93 -8.48 -21.29 -8.29
N LEU A 94 -9.10 -20.82 -7.20
CA LEU A 94 -10.38 -21.36 -6.68
C LEU A 94 -11.61 -21.10 -7.57
N ARG A 95 -11.48 -20.26 -8.61
CA ARG A 95 -12.56 -19.99 -9.57
C ARG A 95 -12.55 -20.95 -10.77
N VAL A 96 -11.44 -21.65 -11.01
CA VAL A 96 -11.23 -22.54 -12.18
C VAL A 96 -11.16 -24.02 -11.80
N LEU A 97 -11.15 -24.37 -10.51
CA LEU A 97 -11.02 -25.77 -10.08
C LEU A 97 -12.36 -26.51 -10.08
N GLU A 98 -12.35 -27.68 -10.76
CA GLU A 98 -13.43 -28.65 -10.84
C GLU A 98 -14.04 -29.03 -9.47
N PRO A 99 -15.34 -29.38 -9.43
CA PRO A 99 -16.07 -29.68 -8.19
C PRO A 99 -15.40 -30.75 -7.30
N GLU A 100 -14.65 -31.70 -7.88
CA GLU A 100 -13.99 -32.76 -7.12
C GLU A 100 -12.83 -32.25 -6.24
N LYS A 101 -12.10 -31.22 -6.66
CA LYS A 101 -10.98 -30.67 -5.86
C LYS A 101 -11.47 -29.88 -4.64
N LYS A 102 -12.70 -29.36 -4.66
CA LYS A 102 -13.35 -28.71 -3.50
C LYS A 102 -13.70 -29.71 -2.40
N ARG A 103 -14.02 -30.96 -2.76
CA ARG A 103 -14.32 -32.02 -1.79
C ARG A 103 -13.08 -32.47 -1.03
N LEU A 104 -11.94 -32.59 -1.72
CA LEU A 104 -10.67 -33.01 -1.12
C LEU A 104 -10.11 -32.00 -0.11
N THR A 105 -10.26 -30.70 -0.37
CA THR A 105 -9.80 -29.65 0.57
C THR A 105 -10.69 -29.54 1.80
N LEU A 106 -12.01 -29.77 1.65
CA LEU A 106 -12.94 -29.87 2.78
C LEU A 106 -12.65 -31.11 3.65
N GLN A 107 -12.31 -32.24 3.04
CA GLN A 107 -11.91 -33.45 3.78
C GLN A 107 -10.58 -33.29 4.54
N LEU A 108 -9.60 -32.61 3.96
CA LEU A 108 -8.31 -32.37 4.63
C LEU A 108 -8.43 -31.42 5.83
N ASN A 109 -9.29 -30.40 5.78
CA ASN A 109 -9.49 -29.48 6.91
C ASN A 109 -10.28 -30.09 8.08
N GLN A 110 -11.06 -31.15 7.85
CA GLN A 110 -11.70 -31.90 8.93
C GLN A 110 -10.73 -32.81 9.69
N ASN A 111 -9.58 -33.16 9.09
CA ASN A 111 -8.58 -34.05 9.68
C ASN A 111 -7.44 -33.32 10.42
N LEU A 112 -7.46 -31.98 10.46
CA LEU A 112 -6.52 -31.16 11.24
C LEU A 112 -7.20 -30.53 12.46
N ASN A 113 -7.97 -31.33 13.20
CA ASN A 113 -8.47 -30.96 14.52
C ASN A 113 -7.60 -31.68 15.57
N PRO A 114 -6.61 -31.01 16.21
CA PRO A 114 -5.70 -31.66 17.15
C PRO A 114 -6.34 -31.83 18.54
N ASN A 115 -7.61 -32.23 18.59
CA ASN A 115 -8.34 -32.49 19.84
C ASN A 115 -9.16 -33.77 19.72
N SER A 116 -8.48 -34.91 19.75
CA SER A 116 -9.06 -36.17 20.20
C SER A 116 -7.98 -37.07 20.80
N ASN A 117 -7.73 -36.81 22.09
CA ASN A 117 -7.42 -37.75 23.19
C ASN A 117 -6.34 -38.82 22.99
N VAL A 118 -5.36 -38.86 23.90
CA VAL A 118 -5.27 -39.88 24.97
C VAL A 118 -4.42 -39.33 26.13
N GLY A 119 -4.95 -39.39 27.36
CA GLY A 119 -4.31 -39.03 28.62
C GLY A 119 -5.33 -38.67 29.69
#